data_AF-F3PMY3-F1
#
_entry.id   AF-F3PMY3-F1
#
_cell.length_a   1.000
_cell.length_b   1.000
_cell.length_c   1.000
_cell.angle_alpha   90.00
_cell.angle_beta   90.00
_cell.angle_gamma   90.00
#
_symmetry.space_group_name_H-M   'P 1'
#
loop_
_entity.id
_entity.type
_entity.pdbx_description
1 polymer ?
#
loop_
_entity_poly.entity_id
_entity_poly.type
_entity_poly.pdbx_seq_one_letter_code
_entity_poly.pdbx_strand_id
1 'polypeptide(L)'
;MPIEGQPGKTQGIKIEEGGNASSINMATLVYKHWEQQGDDLYLTVKSIGNGIEIEGVDTLKIEKLTADSLVLNSNYGYMLRYARQK
;
A
#
# COMPACT_ATOMS: atom_id res chain seq x y z
N MET A 1 7.36 0.14 5.89
CA MET A 1 7.25 0.58 7.29
C MET A 1 7.62 -0.55 8.23
N PRO A 2 8.19 -0.30 9.42
CA PRO A 2 8.49 -1.34 10.40
C PRO A 2 7.23 -2.12 10.82
N ILE A 3 7.39 -3.38 11.24
CA ILE A 3 6.32 -4.19 11.81
C ILE A 3 6.44 -4.19 13.34
N GLU A 4 5.39 -3.76 14.03
CA GLU A 4 5.34 -3.78 15.49
C GLU A 4 5.47 -5.22 16.01
N GLY A 5 6.31 -5.41 17.04
CA GLY A 5 6.60 -6.74 17.60
C GLY A 5 7.50 -7.65 16.75
N GLN A 6 7.95 -7.21 15.56
CA GLN A 6 8.89 -7.98 14.72
C GLN A 6 10.13 -7.15 14.33
N PRO A 7 11.13 -7.04 15.23
CA PRO A 7 12.34 -6.25 14.98
C PRO A 7 13.04 -6.63 13.67
N GLY A 8 13.45 -5.63 12.91
CA GLY A 8 14.15 -5.81 11.63
C GLY A 8 13.26 -6.20 10.45
N LYS A 9 11.97 -6.47 10.64
CA LYS A 9 11.04 -6.71 9.55
C LYS A 9 10.27 -5.46 9.16
N THR A 10 9.96 -5.37 7.86
CA THR A 10 9.17 -4.29 7.28
C THR A 10 7.98 -4.83 6.52
N GLN A 11 6.86 -4.14 6.59
CA GLN A 11 5.69 -4.36 5.75
C GLN A 11 5.49 -3.18 4.78
N GLY A 12 4.73 -3.42 3.71
CA GLY A 12 4.40 -2.36 2.76
C GLY A 12 3.88 -2.90 1.44
N ILE A 13 4.06 -2.10 0.40
CA ILE A 13 3.61 -2.39 -0.96
C ILE A 13 4.82 -2.36 -1.90
N LYS A 14 4.87 -3.33 -2.81
CA LYS A 14 5.70 -3.29 -4.00
C LYS A 14 4.84 -2.80 -5.15
N ILE A 15 5.28 -1.74 -5.82
CA ILE A 15 4.63 -1.14 -6.99
C ILE A 15 5.54 -1.41 -8.18
N GLU A 16 5.04 -2.12 -9.18
CA GLU A 16 5.79 -2.53 -10.36
C GLU A 16 5.31 -1.79 -11.60
N GLU A 17 6.21 -1.58 -12.56
CA GLU A 17 5.83 -1.07 -13.87
C GLU A 17 4.76 -1.96 -14.51
N GLY A 18 3.82 -1.36 -15.23
CA GLY A 18 2.70 -2.09 -15.86
C GLY A 18 1.48 -2.30 -14.95
N GLY A 19 1.42 -1.63 -13.78
CA GLY A 19 0.21 -1.59 -12.96
C GLY A 19 0.06 -2.73 -11.96
N ASN A 20 1.08 -3.60 -11.81
CA ASN A 20 1.07 -4.67 -10.80
C ASN A 20 1.52 -4.16 -9.44
N ALA A 21 0.83 -4.59 -8.40
CA ALA A 21 1.18 -4.34 -7.01
C ALA A 21 1.17 -5.64 -6.20
N SER A 22 1.99 -5.70 -5.16
CA SER A 22 1.99 -6.83 -4.23
C SER A 22 2.31 -6.40 -2.80
N SER A 23 1.77 -7.15 -1.84
CA SER A 23 2.01 -6.91 -0.42
C SER A 23 3.36 -7.47 0.04
N ILE A 24 4.05 -6.69 0.87
CA ILE A 24 5.29 -7.09 1.53
C ILE A 24 4.95 -7.41 2.99
N ASN A 25 5.15 -8.67 3.41
CA ASN A 25 4.94 -9.14 4.80
C ASN A 25 3.55 -8.84 5.38
N MET A 26 2.49 -8.90 4.57
CA MET A 26 1.10 -8.72 4.99
C MET A 26 0.23 -9.87 4.47
N ALA A 27 -0.47 -10.55 5.37
CA ALA A 27 -1.28 -11.74 5.04
C ALA A 27 -2.76 -11.41 4.80
N THR A 28 -3.30 -10.43 5.51
CA THR A 28 -4.73 -10.08 5.48
C THR A 28 -5.08 -9.00 4.47
N LEU A 29 -4.11 -8.19 4.05
CA LEU A 29 -4.32 -7.13 3.05
C LEU A 29 -3.39 -7.38 1.87
N VAL A 30 -3.98 -7.75 0.74
CA VAL A 30 -3.29 -8.12 -0.49
C VAL A 30 -3.48 -7.03 -1.54
N TYR A 31 -2.43 -6.30 -1.88
CA TYR A 31 -2.41 -5.41 -3.05
C TYR A 31 -2.29 -6.23 -4.33
N LYS A 32 -3.00 -5.83 -5.39
CA LYS A 32 -3.01 -6.52 -6.69
C LYS A 32 -2.62 -5.61 -7.85
N HIS A 33 -3.29 -4.47 -7.95
CA HIS A 33 -3.09 -3.51 -9.03
C HIS A 33 -2.99 -2.09 -8.52
N TRP A 34 -2.31 -1.25 -9.27
CA TRP A 34 -2.23 0.17 -9.02
C TRP A 34 -2.40 0.96 -10.31
N GLU A 35 -2.99 2.14 -10.17
CA GLU A 35 -3.07 3.15 -11.22
C GLU A 35 -2.91 4.53 -10.57
N GLN A 36 -2.18 5.42 -11.24
CA GLN A 36 -2.06 6.81 -10.80
C GLN A 36 -2.77 7.72 -11.80
N GLN A 37 -3.63 8.60 -11.30
CA GLN A 37 -4.25 9.68 -12.08
C GLN A 37 -4.03 11.01 -11.36
N GLY A 38 -3.14 11.84 -11.90
CA GLY A 38 -2.71 13.07 -11.20
C GLY A 38 -2.07 12.74 -9.85
N ASP A 39 -2.63 13.31 -8.79
CA ASP A 39 -2.20 13.07 -7.41
C ASP A 39 -2.95 11.91 -6.74
N ASP A 40 -3.90 11.27 -7.42
CA ASP A 40 -4.63 10.13 -6.87
C ASP A 40 -3.96 8.81 -7.28
N LEU A 41 -3.82 7.93 -6.29
CA LEU A 41 -3.37 6.55 -6.43
C LEU A 41 -4.56 5.63 -6.14
N TYR A 42 -4.98 4.89 -7.16
CA TYR A 42 -5.96 3.83 -7.05
C TYR A 42 -5.26 2.51 -6.79
N LEU A 43 -5.62 1.82 -5.70
CA LEU A 43 -5.06 0.52 -5.35
C LEU A 43 -6.18 -0.52 -5.30
N THR A 44 -6.10 -1.54 -6.15
CA THR A 44 -6.93 -2.73 -5.99
C THR A 44 -6.41 -3.55 -4.83
N VAL A 45 -7.25 -3.72 -3.81
CA VAL A 45 -6.95 -4.44 -2.58
C VAL A 45 -7.91 -5.60 -2.39
N LYS A 46 -7.38 -6.70 -1.87
CA LYS A 46 -8.16 -7.82 -1.38
C LYS A 46 -7.91 -7.97 0.11
N SER A 47 -8.96 -7.77 0.90
CA SER A 47 -8.98 -8.02 2.34
C SER A 47 -9.39 -9.47 2.61
N ILE A 48 -8.62 -10.16 3.43
CA ILE A 48 -8.79 -11.57 3.78
C ILE A 48 -8.85 -11.67 5.31
N GLY A 49 -9.97 -12.12 5.84
CA GLY A 49 -10.15 -12.27 7.28
C GLY A 49 -11.42 -13.04 7.63
N ASN A 50 -11.39 -13.80 8.72
CA ASN A 50 -12.54 -14.56 9.23
C ASN A 50 -13.20 -15.49 8.19
N GLY A 51 -12.41 -16.05 7.27
CA GLY A 51 -12.92 -16.92 6.19
C GLY A 51 -13.63 -16.18 5.05
N ILE A 52 -13.58 -14.84 5.05
CA ILE A 52 -14.20 -13.98 4.04
C ILE A 52 -13.10 -13.27 3.26
N GLU A 53 -13.34 -13.11 1.96
CA GLU A 53 -12.48 -12.33 1.06
C GLU A 53 -13.31 -11.22 0.41
N ILE A 54 -12.83 -9.98 0.50
CA ILE A 54 -13.47 -8.80 -0.07
C ILE A 54 -12.45 -8.09 -0.95
N GLU A 55 -12.81 -7.84 -2.21
CA GLU A 55 -11.99 -7.07 -3.15
C GLU A 55 -12.61 -5.68 -3.38
N GLY A 56 -11.76 -4.66 -3.45
CA GLY A 56 -12.17 -3.27 -3.65
C GLY A 56 -11.03 -2.42 -4.19
N VAL A 57 -11.34 -1.15 -4.44
CA VAL A 57 -10.36 -0.14 -4.87
C VAL A 57 -10.30 0.95 -3.83
N ASP A 58 -9.13 1.13 -3.23
CA ASP A 58 -8.82 2.27 -2.37
C ASP A 58 -8.34 3.44 -3.24
N THR A 59 -8.90 4.62 -3.02
CA THR A 59 -8.36 5.87 -3.58
C THR A 59 -7.57 6.58 -2.49
N LEU A 60 -6.28 6.80 -2.75
CA LEU A 60 -5.34 7.46 -1.85
C LEU A 60 -4.74 8.68 -2.52
N LYS A 61 -4.60 9.78 -1.79
CA LYS A 61 -3.93 10.98 -2.32
C LYS A 61 -2.43 10.93 -2.06
N ILE A 62 -1.62 11.19 -3.08
CA ILE A 62 -0.17 11.30 -3.00
C ILE A 62 0.17 12.69 -2.44
N GLU A 63 0.58 12.75 -1.17
CA GLU A 63 1.01 14.00 -0.52
C GLU A 63 2.51 14.27 -0.72
N LYS A 64 3.31 13.22 -0.90
CA LYS A 64 4.75 13.32 -1.17
C LYS A 64 5.22 12.11 -1.95
N LEU A 65 5.87 12.33 -3.08
CA LEU A 65 6.59 11.30 -3.84
C LEU A 65 7.98 11.80 -4.20
N THR A 66 8.99 11.10 -3.69
CA THR A 66 10.43 11.42 -3.88
C THR A 66 11.21 10.13 -4.12
N ALA A 67 12.51 10.22 -4.39
CA ALA A 67 13.35 9.06 -4.65
C ALA A 67 13.42 8.06 -3.47
N ASP A 68 13.19 8.52 -2.24
CA ASP A 68 13.30 7.70 -1.03
C ASP A 68 12.02 7.60 -0.20
N SER A 69 11.03 8.46 -0.46
CA SER A 69 9.83 8.58 0.37
C SER A 69 8.55 8.62 -0.45
N LEU A 70 7.53 7.92 0.06
CA LEU A 70 6.14 8.01 -0.40
C LEU A 70 5.23 8.25 0.79
N VAL A 71 4.41 9.31 0.74
CA VAL A 71 3.37 9.62 1.73
C VAL A 71 2.03 9.63 1.04
N LEU A 72 1.12 8.81 1.52
CA LEU A 72 -0.24 8.69 1.03
C LEU A 72 -1.23 9.12 2.11
N ASN A 73 -2.24 9.87 1.72
CA ASN A 73 -3.35 10.29 2.55
C ASN A 73 -4.58 9.46 2.19
N SER A 74 -5.11 8.74 3.18
CA SER A 74 -6.31 7.93 3.01
C SER A 74 -7.56 8.77 3.27
N ASN A 75 -8.58 8.54 2.45
CA ASN A 75 -9.92 9.10 2.67
C ASN A 75 -10.57 8.63 3.99
N TYR A 76 -9.97 7.67 4.69
CA TYR A 76 -10.38 7.19 6.02
C TYR A 76 -9.69 7.93 7.19
N GLY A 77 -8.94 9.01 6.91
CA GLY A 77 -8.39 9.89 7.96
C GLY A 77 -7.05 9.46 8.54
N TYR A 78 -6.31 8.57 7.86
CA TYR A 78 -4.95 8.17 8.26
C TYR A 78 -3.94 8.39 7.13
N MET A 79 -2.66 8.52 7.50
CA MET A 79 -1.55 8.63 6.55
C MET A 79 -0.70 7.36 6.53
N LEU A 80 -0.34 6.93 5.33
CA LEU A 80 0.66 5.88 5.11
C LEU A 80 1.99 6.54 4.76
N ARG A 81 3.06 6.16 5.46
CA ARG A 81 4.40 6.72 5.26
C ARG A 81 5.36 5.58 4.95
N TYR A 82 5.83 5.55 3.72
CA TYR A 82 6.76 4.57 3.21
C TYR A 82 8.13 5.18 2.95
N ALA A 83 9.16 4.40 3.23
CA ALA A 83 10.51 4.64 2.75
C ALA A 83 10.82 3.57 1.69
N ARG A 84 11.56 3.94 0.64
CA ARG A 84 12.03 3.01 -0.38
C ARG A 84 12.89 1.94 0.30
N GLN A 85 12.57 0.68 0.05
CA GLN A 85 13.41 -0.44 0.50
C GLN A 85 14.71 -0.43 -0.31
N LYS A 86 15.85 -0.53 0.39
CA LYS A 86 17.18 -0.64 -0.21
C LYS A 86 17.45 -2.04 -0.72
#